data_AF-A0AAN7NZ71-F1
#
_entry.id   AF-A0AAN7NZ71-F1
#
_cell.length_a   1.000
_cell.length_b   1.000
_cell.length_c   1.000
_cell.angle_alpha   90.00
_cell.angle_beta   90.00
_cell.angle_gamma   90.00
#
_symmetry.space_group_name_H-M   'P 1'
#
loop_
_entity.id
_entity.type
_entity.pdbx_description
1 polymer ?
#
loop_
_entity_poly.entity_id
_entity_poly.type
_entity_poly.pdbx_seq_one_letter_code
_entity_poly.pdbx_strand_id
1 'polypeptide(L)'
;MFFWYDYLLLSVMIGGSAVIGVYFGFFGKKQDNKKEYLLGGKSMSIIPIAISLIASIISGITMLLFPADVYKYGSSLIWLCVTMPIACLLQSYIFLPIFFKLQLTSVYEYLQLRFNYKCRLFASFIFSSVSLFYNATVIYIPSIAFAQATNINIHYIAFFICFLCIFYTTVGGLKAVVWTDVFQFLGMVVSTIGVVVVGFKVVGGPEIVWNTSISSGRLDIFDFRFDLKLRSNFWAISLAGTIQWMSFLIVNQSFVQKCLALPTLSKARKAVYIYGFGVMFFIFCMVLTGNIMYSKYKDCDPLSAHLVSRHDQLLPYFVVNISDQLPGLLGVFMSGCFCAALR
;
A
#
# COMPACT_ATOMS: atom_id res chain seq x y z
N MET A 1 -20.79 -6.42 14.33
CA MET A 1 -20.06 -6.95 15.52
C MET A 1 -19.01 -7.93 15.00
N PHE A 2 -17.81 -8.00 15.60
CA PHE A 2 -16.76 -8.92 15.15
C PHE A 2 -17.09 -10.34 15.62
N PHE A 3 -17.18 -11.30 14.72
CA PHE A 3 -17.51 -12.69 15.05
C PHE A 3 -16.26 -13.56 15.14
N TRP A 4 -16.40 -14.77 15.69
CA TRP A 4 -15.27 -15.70 15.88
C TRP A 4 -14.54 -16.02 14.57
N TYR A 5 -15.26 -16.09 13.44
CA TYR A 5 -14.65 -16.31 12.13
C TYR A 5 -13.83 -15.10 11.65
N ASP A 6 -14.20 -13.87 12.04
CA ASP A 6 -13.42 -12.68 11.71
C ASP A 6 -12.09 -12.67 12.47
N TYR A 7 -12.12 -13.05 13.76
CA TYR A 7 -10.92 -13.22 14.57
C TYR A 7 -10.03 -14.35 14.03
N LEU A 8 -10.62 -15.45 13.58
CA LEU A 8 -9.87 -16.56 12.99
C LEU A 8 -9.13 -16.12 11.73
N LEU A 9 -9.81 -15.44 10.80
CA LEU A 9 -9.21 -14.96 9.55
C LEU A 9 -8.06 -13.98 9.81
N LEU A 10 -8.26 -13.05 10.75
CA LEU A 10 -7.22 -12.12 11.18
C LEU A 10 -6.02 -12.85 11.80
N SER A 11 -6.29 -13.81 12.69
CA SER A 11 -5.24 -14.59 13.35
C SER A 11 -4.45 -15.46 12.39
N VAL A 12 -5.12 -16.05 11.38
CA VAL A 12 -4.47 -16.83 10.32
C VAL A 12 -3.56 -15.94 9.47
N MET A 13 -3.99 -14.72 9.15
CA MET A 13 -3.18 -13.80 8.35
C MET A 13 -1.98 -13.26 9.12
N ILE A 14 -2.18 -12.79 10.34
CA ILE A 14 -1.09 -12.29 11.19
C ILE A 14 -0.12 -13.43 11.58
N GLY A 15 -0.67 -14.58 11.99
CA GLY A 15 0.09 -15.78 12.34
C GLY A 15 0.84 -16.35 11.15
N GLY A 16 0.22 -16.36 9.95
CA GLY A 16 0.86 -16.81 8.71
C GLY A 16 2.10 -15.99 8.37
N SER A 17 2.03 -14.66 8.48
CA SER A 17 3.20 -13.79 8.31
C SER A 17 4.31 -14.10 9.31
N ALA A 18 3.97 -14.30 10.59
CA ALA A 18 4.94 -14.65 11.61
C ALA A 18 5.60 -16.02 11.35
N VAL A 19 4.81 -17.03 10.95
CA VAL A 19 5.31 -18.38 10.63
C VAL A 19 6.26 -18.35 9.44
N ILE A 20 5.95 -17.57 8.39
CA ILE A 20 6.86 -17.41 7.24
C ILE A 20 8.20 -16.80 7.69
N GLY A 21 8.16 -15.76 8.52
CA GLY A 21 9.38 -15.13 9.03
C GLY A 21 10.22 -16.06 9.91
N VAL A 22 9.59 -16.80 10.83
CA VAL A 22 10.25 -17.80 11.68
C VAL A 22 10.82 -18.96 10.84
N TYR A 23 10.06 -19.45 9.85
CA TYR A 23 10.52 -20.52 8.96
C TYR A 23 11.81 -20.13 8.23
N PHE A 24 11.85 -18.93 7.63
CA PHE A 24 13.05 -18.48 6.93
C PHE A 24 14.22 -18.12 7.87
N GLY A 25 13.94 -17.70 9.11
CA GLY A 25 14.99 -17.39 10.09
C GLY A 25 15.64 -18.63 10.71
N PHE A 26 14.88 -19.69 11.00
CA PHE A 26 15.38 -20.89 11.67
C PHE A 26 15.67 -22.06 10.72
N PHE A 27 14.87 -22.24 9.67
CA PHE A 27 15.00 -23.34 8.71
C PHE A 27 15.55 -22.91 7.34
N GLY A 28 15.69 -21.60 7.12
CA GLY A 28 16.43 -21.08 5.97
C GLY A 28 17.92 -21.42 6.07
N LYS A 29 18.58 -21.66 4.93
CA LYS A 29 20.05 -21.80 4.88
C LYS A 29 20.68 -20.61 5.62
N LYS A 30 21.55 -20.88 6.60
CA LYS A 30 22.26 -19.85 7.38
C LYS A 30 22.84 -18.79 6.45
N GLN A 31 22.40 -17.55 6.65
CA GLN A 31 22.90 -16.40 5.91
C GLN A 31 24.23 -15.95 6.51
N ASP A 32 25.31 -16.71 6.26
CA ASP A 32 26.63 -16.45 6.84
C ASP A 32 27.29 -15.16 6.31
N ASN A 33 26.64 -14.42 5.40
CA ASN A 33 27.21 -13.23 4.76
C ASN A 33 26.24 -12.04 4.74
N LYS A 34 26.69 -10.85 5.17
CA LYS A 34 25.89 -9.59 5.20
C LYS A 34 25.25 -9.27 3.84
N LYS A 35 25.93 -9.62 2.74
CA LYS A 35 25.41 -9.46 1.37
C LYS A 35 24.23 -10.40 1.08
N GLU A 36 24.20 -11.59 1.65
CA GLU A 36 23.07 -12.50 1.48
C GLU A 36 21.83 -12.03 2.26
N TYR A 37 22.04 -11.49 3.47
CA TYR A 37 20.98 -10.86 4.25
C TYR A 37 20.37 -9.63 3.59
N LEU A 38 21.22 -8.75 3.05
CA LEU A 38 20.79 -7.49 2.44
C LEU A 38 20.34 -7.61 0.99
N LEU A 39 20.80 -8.60 0.21
CA LEU A 39 20.52 -8.68 -1.23
C LEU A 39 19.87 -10.00 -1.65
N GLY A 40 19.56 -10.89 -0.70
CA GLY A 40 18.90 -12.17 -0.99
C GLY A 40 19.70 -13.10 -1.91
N GLY A 41 21.01 -12.89 -2.04
CA GLY A 41 21.91 -13.71 -2.87
C GLY A 41 21.67 -13.60 -4.38
N LYS A 42 20.95 -12.57 -4.86
CA LYS A 42 20.67 -12.31 -6.30
C LYS A 42 19.97 -13.45 -7.08
N SER A 43 19.38 -14.41 -6.39
CA SER A 43 18.72 -15.59 -7.00
C SER A 43 17.21 -15.50 -6.97
N MET A 44 16.65 -14.35 -6.56
CA MET A 44 15.20 -14.19 -6.40
C MET A 44 14.49 -14.19 -7.76
N SER A 45 13.29 -14.77 -7.78
CA SER A 45 12.41 -14.74 -8.96
C SER A 45 11.78 -13.36 -9.14
N ILE A 46 11.38 -13.05 -10.37
CA ILE A 46 10.80 -11.76 -10.76
C ILE A 46 9.47 -11.52 -10.04
N ILE A 47 8.62 -12.55 -9.97
CA ILE A 47 7.24 -12.41 -9.47
C ILE A 47 7.21 -12.07 -7.97
N PRO A 48 7.91 -12.80 -7.07
CA PRO A 48 7.94 -12.45 -5.64
C PRO A 48 8.48 -11.04 -5.40
N ILE A 49 9.54 -10.65 -6.11
CA ILE A 49 10.09 -9.29 -6.00
C ILE A 49 9.08 -8.26 -6.46
N ALA A 50 8.45 -8.44 -7.63
CA ALA A 50 7.46 -7.50 -8.14
C ALA A 50 6.26 -7.36 -7.19
N ILE A 51 5.72 -8.47 -6.68
CA ILE A 51 4.65 -8.46 -5.70
C ILE A 51 5.08 -7.75 -4.42
N SER A 52 6.29 -8.03 -3.93
CA SER A 52 6.85 -7.39 -2.75
C SER A 52 7.06 -5.87 -2.94
N LEU A 53 7.43 -5.43 -4.16
CA LEU A 53 7.45 -4.01 -4.51
C LEU A 53 6.04 -3.40 -4.44
N ILE A 54 5.02 -4.11 -4.95
CA ILE A 54 3.62 -3.64 -4.93
C ILE A 54 3.11 -3.55 -3.49
N ALA A 55 3.34 -4.58 -2.68
CA ALA A 55 3.02 -4.57 -1.27
C ALA A 55 3.72 -3.41 -0.53
N SER A 56 4.93 -3.02 -0.96
CA SER A 56 5.69 -1.93 -0.33
C SER A 56 5.12 -0.52 -0.58
N ILE A 57 4.26 -0.34 -1.57
CA ILE A 57 3.63 0.97 -1.81
C ILE A 57 2.19 1.02 -1.29
N ILE A 58 1.47 -0.10 -1.38
CA ILE A 58 0.12 -0.17 -0.84
C ILE A 58 0.22 -0.26 0.68
N SER A 59 -0.49 0.62 1.38
CA SER A 59 -0.50 0.72 2.85
C SER A 59 -1.93 0.82 3.36
N GLY A 60 -2.11 0.74 4.68
CA GLY A 60 -3.37 1.09 5.32
C GLY A 60 -3.86 2.49 4.91
N ILE A 61 -2.93 3.42 4.65
CA ILE A 61 -3.25 4.75 4.10
C ILE A 61 -3.96 4.63 2.76
N THR A 62 -3.36 3.95 1.78
CA THR A 62 -3.96 3.84 0.44
C THR A 62 -5.27 3.07 0.48
N MET A 63 -5.38 2.05 1.32
CA MET A 63 -6.61 1.25 1.40
C MET A 63 -7.77 2.02 2.04
N LEU A 64 -7.51 2.85 3.05
CA LEU A 64 -8.55 3.53 3.84
C LEU A 64 -8.81 4.97 3.39
N LEU A 65 -7.76 5.75 3.14
CA LEU A 65 -7.88 7.18 2.84
C LEU A 65 -8.23 7.45 1.38
N PHE A 66 -7.80 6.63 0.41
CA PHE A 66 -8.11 6.91 -1.00
C PHE A 66 -9.61 6.77 -1.30
N PRO A 67 -10.31 5.71 -0.85
CA PRO A 67 -11.76 5.62 -1.03
C PRO A 67 -12.51 6.77 -0.32
N ALA A 68 -12.04 7.17 0.87
CA ALA A 68 -12.62 8.30 1.61
C ALA A 68 -12.39 9.65 0.91
N ASP A 69 -11.24 9.85 0.26
CA ASP A 69 -10.97 11.03 -0.55
C ASP A 69 -11.90 11.06 -1.78
N VAL A 70 -12.02 9.94 -2.49
CA VAL A 70 -12.91 9.83 -3.66
C VAL A 70 -14.37 10.05 -3.28
N TYR A 71 -14.82 9.50 -2.15
CA TYR A 71 -16.15 9.76 -1.59
C TYR A 71 -16.41 11.28 -1.42
N LYS A 72 -15.41 12.01 -0.92
CA LYS A 72 -15.55 13.44 -0.59
C LYS A 72 -15.35 14.35 -1.80
N TYR A 73 -14.34 14.10 -2.63
CA TYR A 73 -13.87 15.03 -3.67
C TYR A 73 -14.08 14.52 -5.10
N GLY A 74 -14.54 13.29 -5.30
CA GLY A 74 -14.74 12.69 -6.63
C GLY A 74 -13.53 11.90 -7.13
N SER A 75 -13.61 11.40 -8.36
CA SER A 75 -12.72 10.36 -8.89
C SER A 75 -11.41 10.87 -9.49
N SER A 76 -11.02 12.12 -9.23
CA SER A 76 -9.85 12.76 -9.85
C SER A 76 -8.53 12.04 -9.53
N LEU A 77 -8.45 11.32 -8.41
CA LEU A 77 -7.29 10.50 -8.04
C LEU A 77 -6.94 9.42 -9.08
N ILE A 78 -7.86 9.06 -9.99
CA ILE A 78 -7.57 8.12 -11.07
C ILE A 78 -6.43 8.59 -12.00
N TRP A 79 -6.19 9.91 -12.06
CA TRP A 79 -5.06 10.47 -12.82
C TRP A 79 -3.69 10.00 -12.29
N LEU A 80 -3.59 9.52 -11.05
CA LEU A 80 -2.38 8.85 -10.54
C LEU A 80 -2.03 7.58 -11.32
N CYS A 81 -3.01 6.91 -11.94
CA CYS A 81 -2.75 5.78 -12.82
C CYS A 81 -2.06 6.20 -14.12
N VAL A 82 -2.27 7.43 -14.59
CA VAL A 82 -1.62 7.94 -15.83
C VAL A 82 -0.17 8.35 -15.57
N THR A 83 0.12 8.88 -14.38
CA THR A 83 1.49 9.25 -13.99
C THR A 83 2.38 8.05 -13.68
N MET A 84 1.79 6.94 -13.25
CA MET A 84 2.53 5.75 -12.83
C MET A 84 3.37 5.10 -13.95
N PRO A 85 2.86 4.90 -15.18
CA PRO A 85 3.68 4.44 -16.32
C PRO A 85 4.87 5.36 -16.61
N ILE A 86 4.68 6.68 -16.56
CA ILE A 86 5.75 7.66 -16.79
C ILE A 86 6.85 7.45 -15.76
N ALA A 87 6.49 7.32 -14.48
CA ALA A 87 7.42 7.08 -13.41
C ALA A 87 8.17 5.74 -13.56
N CYS A 88 7.46 4.68 -13.96
CA CYS A 88 8.06 3.37 -14.21
C CYS A 88 9.05 3.38 -15.39
N LEU A 89 8.77 4.13 -16.46
CA LEU A 89 9.67 4.30 -17.59
C LEU A 89 10.94 5.06 -17.18
N LEU A 90 10.79 6.19 -16.50
CA LEU A 90 11.92 6.97 -16.00
C LEU A 90 12.80 6.13 -15.06
N GLN A 91 12.18 5.40 -14.13
CA GLN A 91 12.91 4.49 -13.24
C GLN A 91 13.65 3.41 -14.03
N SER A 92 13.01 2.77 -15.00
CA SER A 92 13.57 1.61 -15.73
C SER A 92 14.73 1.97 -16.66
N TYR A 93 14.70 3.16 -17.28
CA TYR A 93 15.67 3.57 -18.29
C TYR A 93 16.73 4.54 -17.77
N ILE A 94 16.43 5.36 -16.75
CA ILE A 94 17.36 6.38 -16.24
C ILE A 94 18.04 5.89 -14.96
N PHE A 95 17.25 5.62 -13.91
CA PHE A 95 17.80 5.42 -12.57
C PHE A 95 18.26 3.99 -12.30
N LEU A 96 17.46 3.00 -12.70
CA LEU A 96 17.76 1.60 -12.46
C LEU A 96 19.09 1.13 -13.07
N PRO A 97 19.48 1.51 -14.31
CA PRO A 97 20.79 1.16 -14.85
C PRO A 97 21.97 1.72 -14.04
N ILE A 98 21.82 2.89 -13.42
CA ILE A 98 22.85 3.52 -12.58
C ILE A 98 23.05 2.67 -11.32
N PHE A 99 21.97 2.38 -10.58
CA PHE A 99 22.05 1.56 -9.37
C PHE A 99 22.51 0.14 -9.65
N PHE A 100 22.07 -0.45 -10.77
CA PHE A 100 22.45 -1.82 -11.15
C PHE A 100 23.93 -1.92 -11.57
N LYS A 101 24.53 -0.85 -12.09
CA LYS A 101 25.99 -0.81 -12.37
C LYS A 101 26.82 -0.64 -11.11
N LEU A 102 26.39 0.23 -10.20
CA LEU A 102 27.16 0.57 -9.00
C LEU A 102 27.05 -0.48 -7.88
N GLN A 103 25.98 -1.28 -7.86
CA GLN A 103 25.79 -2.38 -6.91
C GLN A 103 25.96 -1.96 -5.43
N LEU A 104 25.51 -0.74 -5.13
CA LEU A 104 25.61 -0.14 -3.80
C LEU A 104 24.65 -0.82 -2.84
N THR A 105 25.07 -0.91 -1.57
CA THR A 105 24.21 -1.44 -0.51
C THR A 105 23.16 -0.41 -0.07
N SER A 106 23.49 0.88 -0.15
CA SER A 106 22.59 1.99 0.16
C SER A 106 22.46 2.92 -1.03
N VAL A 107 21.23 3.38 -1.29
CA VAL A 107 20.94 4.42 -2.29
C VAL A 107 21.73 5.70 -1.98
N TYR A 108 21.91 6.04 -0.71
CA TYR A 108 22.61 7.27 -0.29
C TYR A 108 24.13 7.20 -0.47
N GLU A 109 24.70 6.00 -0.65
CA GLU A 109 26.11 5.84 -0.99
C GLU A 109 26.42 6.46 -2.37
N TYR A 110 25.42 6.50 -3.27
CA TYR A 110 25.54 7.23 -4.54
C TYR A 110 25.83 8.72 -4.31
N LEU A 111 25.21 9.34 -3.31
CA LEU A 111 25.43 10.75 -2.98
C LEU A 111 26.85 11.01 -2.48
N GLN A 112 27.46 10.03 -1.80
CA GLN A 112 28.86 10.12 -1.42
C GLN A 112 29.79 10.05 -2.63
N LEU A 113 29.53 9.15 -3.57
CA LEU A 113 30.31 9.03 -4.80
C LEU A 113 30.18 10.26 -5.70
N ARG A 114 28.99 10.86 -5.76
CA ARG A 114 28.71 12.01 -6.63
C ARG A 114 29.10 13.35 -6.02
N PHE A 115 28.91 13.50 -4.71
CA PHE A 115 29.13 14.75 -3.99
C PHE A 115 30.16 14.58 -2.89
N ASN A 116 29.75 14.19 -1.67
CA ASN A 116 30.64 13.97 -0.54
C ASN A 116 29.95 13.18 0.59
N TYR A 117 30.75 12.80 1.59
CA TYR A 117 30.28 12.04 2.77
C TYR A 117 29.21 12.79 3.59
N LYS A 118 29.29 14.12 3.72
CA LYS A 118 28.31 14.92 4.47
C LYS A 118 26.92 14.83 3.84
N CYS A 119 26.83 14.88 2.50
CA CYS A 119 25.58 14.71 1.77
C CYS A 119 24.94 13.33 2.02
N ARG A 120 25.74 12.25 2.04
CA ARG A 120 25.26 10.90 2.37
C ARG A 120 24.66 10.85 3.77
N LEU A 121 25.39 11.37 4.77
CA LEU A 121 24.92 11.36 6.16
C LEU A 121 23.62 12.16 6.32
N PHE A 122 23.57 13.36 5.75
CA PHE A 122 22.38 14.21 5.81
C PHE A 122 21.15 13.55 5.18
N ALA A 123 21.29 13.01 3.96
CA ALA A 123 20.20 12.32 3.28
C ALA A 123 19.75 11.05 4.04
N SER A 124 20.70 10.29 4.58
CA SER A 124 20.40 9.08 5.37
C SER A 124 19.65 9.43 6.66
N PHE A 125 20.02 10.53 7.33
CA PHE A 125 19.35 11.03 8.53
C PHE A 125 17.91 11.48 8.24
N ILE A 126 17.71 12.28 7.18
CA ILE A 126 16.37 12.70 6.74
C ILE A 126 15.50 11.49 6.43
N PHE A 127 16.00 10.55 5.62
CA PHE A 127 15.24 9.37 5.26
C PHE A 127 14.87 8.52 6.48
N SER A 128 15.80 8.30 7.40
CA SER A 128 15.55 7.53 8.62
C SER A 128 14.49 8.20 9.48
N SER A 129 14.54 9.54 9.61
CA SER A 129 13.57 10.32 10.37
C SER A 129 12.18 10.26 9.74
N VAL A 130 12.07 10.51 8.44
CA VAL A 130 10.79 10.44 7.70
C VAL A 130 10.21 9.02 7.76
N SER A 131 11.04 7.99 7.62
CA SER A 131 10.61 6.60 7.68
C SER A 131 10.06 6.23 9.06
N LEU A 132 10.65 6.75 10.14
CA LEU A 132 10.16 6.53 11.51
C LEU A 132 8.73 7.07 11.69
N PHE A 133 8.49 8.32 11.29
CA PHE A 133 7.14 8.92 11.38
C PHE A 133 6.13 8.28 10.44
N TYR A 134 6.58 7.91 9.24
CA TYR A 134 5.73 7.24 8.26
C TYR A 134 5.27 5.86 8.77
N ASN A 135 6.19 5.03 9.27
CA ASN A 135 5.86 3.70 9.78
C ASN A 135 4.91 3.77 10.99
N ALA A 136 5.08 4.76 11.88
CA ALA A 136 4.13 4.99 12.97
C ALA A 136 2.71 5.27 12.45
N THR A 137 2.59 6.08 11.40
CA THR A 137 1.31 6.40 10.76
C THR A 137 0.69 5.17 10.09
N VAL A 138 1.50 4.38 9.38
CA VAL A 138 1.06 3.16 8.68
C VAL A 138 0.48 2.12 9.65
N ILE A 139 1.04 1.98 10.85
CA ILE A 139 0.53 1.07 11.89
C ILE A 139 -0.74 1.64 12.56
N TYR A 140 -0.78 2.95 12.78
CA TYR A 140 -1.86 3.62 13.50
C TYR A 140 -3.21 3.52 12.77
N ILE A 141 -3.24 3.72 11.46
CA ILE A 141 -4.51 3.78 10.69
C ILE A 141 -5.31 2.46 10.74
N PRO A 142 -4.76 1.27 10.43
CA PRO A 142 -5.50 0.02 10.59
C PRO A 142 -5.83 -0.29 12.06
N SER A 143 -5.00 0.18 13.01
CA SER A 143 -5.28 0.04 14.44
C SER A 143 -6.54 0.83 14.85
N ILE A 144 -6.76 2.03 14.30
CA ILE A 144 -8.01 2.78 14.49
C ILE A 144 -9.19 1.98 13.93
N ALA A 145 -9.10 1.54 12.66
CA ALA A 145 -10.19 0.80 12.04
C ALA A 145 -10.56 -0.46 12.85
N PHE A 146 -9.58 -1.16 13.40
CA PHE A 146 -9.81 -2.34 14.23
C PHE A 146 -10.40 -2.00 15.60
N ALA A 147 -9.90 -0.94 16.23
CA ALA A 147 -10.43 -0.44 17.50
C ALA A 147 -11.91 -0.07 17.38
N GLN A 148 -12.32 0.53 16.25
CA GLN A 148 -13.72 0.86 15.99
C GLN A 148 -14.61 -0.38 15.78
N ALA A 149 -14.08 -1.41 15.13
CA ALA A 149 -14.84 -2.63 14.86
C ALA A 149 -14.99 -3.53 16.11
N THR A 150 -14.04 -3.47 17.04
CA THR A 150 -13.94 -4.39 18.20
C THR A 150 -14.11 -3.72 19.56
N ASN A 151 -14.11 -2.38 19.62
CA ASN A 151 -14.06 -1.58 20.85
C ASN A 151 -12.83 -1.87 21.75
N ILE A 152 -11.76 -2.46 21.20
CA ILE A 152 -10.49 -2.67 21.91
C ILE A 152 -9.67 -1.37 21.87
N ASN A 153 -8.96 -1.06 22.97
CA ASN A 153 -8.11 0.13 23.02
C ASN A 153 -6.99 0.05 21.96
N ILE A 154 -6.89 1.12 21.17
CA ILE A 154 -5.93 1.28 20.07
C ILE A 154 -4.47 1.06 20.48
N HIS A 155 -4.08 1.43 21.70
CA HIS A 155 -2.70 1.30 22.18
C HIS A 155 -2.27 -0.16 22.32
N TYR A 156 -3.16 -1.06 22.77
CA TYR A 156 -2.86 -2.48 22.86
C TYR A 156 -2.72 -3.11 21.47
N ILE A 157 -3.61 -2.74 20.55
CA ILE A 157 -3.57 -3.20 19.16
C ILE A 157 -2.26 -2.78 18.49
N ALA A 158 -1.93 -1.48 18.56
CA ALA A 158 -0.70 -0.95 17.96
C ALA A 158 0.56 -1.59 18.55
N PHE A 159 0.62 -1.77 19.87
CA PHE A 159 1.75 -2.44 20.52
C PHE A 159 1.95 -3.87 20.03
N PHE A 160 0.85 -4.64 19.92
CA PHE A 160 0.90 -6.02 19.44
C PHE A 160 1.38 -6.13 17.98
N ILE A 161 0.86 -5.28 17.08
CA ILE A 161 1.31 -5.23 15.68
C ILE A 161 2.80 -4.89 15.60
N CYS A 162 3.24 -3.85 16.31
CA CYS A 162 4.64 -3.43 16.34
C CYS A 162 5.54 -4.57 16.81
N PHE A 163 5.17 -5.24 17.91
CA PHE A 163 5.92 -6.36 18.46
C PHE A 163 6.07 -7.48 17.44
N LEU A 164 4.98 -7.91 16.80
CA LEU A 164 5.02 -8.96 15.79
C LEU A 164 5.87 -8.55 14.58
N CYS A 165 5.68 -7.34 14.07
CA CYS A 165 6.44 -6.81 12.93
C CYS A 165 7.95 -6.81 13.20
N ILE A 166 8.36 -6.30 14.36
CA ILE A 166 9.78 -6.29 14.78
C ILE A 166 10.29 -7.73 14.91
N PHE A 167 9.52 -8.62 15.54
CA PHE A 167 9.94 -9.99 15.79
C PHE A 167 10.24 -10.77 14.50
N TYR A 168 9.29 -10.87 13.55
CA TYR A 168 9.54 -11.69 12.36
C TYR A 168 10.51 -11.01 11.37
N THR A 169 10.57 -9.68 11.34
CA THR A 169 11.48 -8.95 10.45
C THR A 169 12.93 -9.08 10.90
N THR A 170 13.19 -9.04 12.21
CA THR A 170 14.54 -9.23 12.77
C THR A 170 15.06 -10.65 12.58
N VAL A 171 14.16 -11.64 12.63
CA VAL A 171 14.51 -13.06 12.50
C VAL A 171 14.74 -13.49 11.04
N GLY A 172 13.96 -12.99 10.08
CA GLY A 172 13.89 -13.58 8.73
C GLY A 172 14.78 -12.95 7.63
N GLY A 173 15.20 -11.69 7.77
CA GLY A 173 15.96 -10.98 6.74
C GLY A 173 15.22 -10.77 5.40
N LEU A 174 15.90 -10.24 4.36
CA LEU A 174 15.22 -9.80 3.12
C LEU A 174 14.41 -10.90 2.42
N LYS A 175 14.91 -12.15 2.40
CA LYS A 175 14.20 -13.28 1.78
C LYS A 175 12.86 -13.54 2.48
N ALA A 176 12.83 -13.51 3.80
CA ALA A 176 11.59 -13.65 4.56
C ALA A 176 10.64 -12.49 4.29
N VAL A 177 11.15 -11.24 4.33
CA VAL A 177 10.34 -10.03 4.06
C VAL A 177 9.65 -10.12 2.69
N VAL A 178 10.35 -10.57 1.65
CA VAL A 178 9.76 -10.70 0.32
C VAL A 178 8.63 -11.75 0.30
N TRP A 179 8.79 -12.88 1.00
CA TRP A 179 7.75 -13.91 1.05
C TRP A 179 6.57 -13.54 1.96
N THR A 180 6.81 -12.84 3.08
CA THR A 180 5.74 -12.28 3.89
C THR A 180 4.95 -11.25 3.10
N ASP A 181 5.63 -10.39 2.33
CA ASP A 181 4.96 -9.41 1.47
C ASP A 181 4.07 -10.08 0.41
N VAL A 182 4.50 -11.20 -0.17
CA VAL A 182 3.70 -11.96 -1.14
C VAL A 182 2.42 -12.50 -0.50
N PHE A 183 2.54 -13.08 0.69
CA PHE A 183 1.38 -13.57 1.44
C PHE A 183 0.43 -12.43 1.84
N GLN A 184 0.97 -11.32 2.34
CA GLN A 184 0.21 -10.13 2.72
C GLN A 184 -0.50 -9.49 1.53
N PHE A 185 0.17 -9.41 0.38
CA PHE A 185 -0.41 -8.89 -0.85
C PHE A 185 -1.65 -9.69 -1.28
N LEU A 186 -1.62 -11.02 -1.17
CA LEU A 186 -2.80 -11.84 -1.47
C LEU A 186 -3.96 -11.49 -0.54
N GLY A 187 -3.70 -11.32 0.76
CA GLY A 187 -4.70 -10.87 1.72
C GLY A 187 -5.29 -9.49 1.36
N MET A 188 -4.45 -8.56 0.93
CA MET A 188 -4.87 -7.22 0.49
C MET A 188 -5.74 -7.29 -0.78
N VAL A 189 -5.37 -8.11 -1.76
CA VAL A 189 -6.15 -8.30 -3.00
C VAL A 189 -7.52 -8.89 -2.68
N VAL A 190 -7.57 -9.95 -1.89
CA VAL A 190 -8.83 -10.61 -1.50
C VAL A 190 -9.73 -9.64 -0.73
N SER A 191 -9.16 -8.88 0.21
CA SER A 191 -9.85 -7.81 0.93
C SER A 191 -10.44 -6.76 0.00
N THR A 192 -9.62 -6.17 -0.87
CA THR A 192 -10.05 -5.11 -1.77
C THR A 192 -11.11 -5.58 -2.75
N ILE A 193 -10.92 -6.73 -3.39
CA ILE A 193 -11.90 -7.30 -4.32
C ILE A 193 -13.20 -7.66 -3.57
N GLY A 194 -13.09 -8.25 -2.37
CA GLY A 194 -14.25 -8.60 -1.55
C GLY A 194 -15.14 -7.38 -1.25
N VAL A 195 -14.54 -6.26 -0.85
CA VAL A 195 -15.28 -5.01 -0.60
C VAL A 195 -15.94 -4.47 -1.87
N VAL A 196 -15.25 -4.50 -3.01
CA VAL A 196 -15.80 -4.04 -4.29
C VAL A 196 -17.00 -4.91 -4.72
N VAL A 197 -16.85 -6.23 -4.67
CA VAL A 197 -17.90 -7.18 -5.12
C VAL A 197 -19.13 -7.09 -4.24
N VAL A 198 -18.96 -7.14 -2.91
CA VAL A 198 -20.10 -7.02 -1.98
C VAL A 198 -20.69 -5.61 -2.04
N GLY A 199 -19.86 -4.59 -2.17
CA GLY A 199 -20.30 -3.21 -2.32
C GLY A 199 -21.20 -3.00 -3.54
N PHE A 200 -20.85 -3.55 -4.71
CA PHE A 200 -21.73 -3.51 -5.88
C PHE A 200 -23.06 -4.23 -5.63
N LYS A 201 -23.02 -5.41 -5.00
CA LYS A 201 -24.24 -6.17 -4.66
C LYS A 201 -25.17 -5.36 -3.77
N VAL A 202 -24.64 -4.65 -2.76
CA VAL A 202 -25.42 -3.84 -1.81
C VAL A 202 -26.08 -2.63 -2.48
N VAL A 203 -25.39 -2.01 -3.44
CA VAL A 203 -25.92 -0.84 -4.16
C VAL A 203 -26.93 -1.24 -5.24
N GLY A 204 -26.92 -2.51 -5.68
CA GLY A 204 -27.79 -3.03 -6.74
C GLY A 204 -27.12 -3.14 -8.10
N GLY A 205 -25.79 -3.08 -8.16
CA GLY A 205 -24.99 -3.36 -9.35
C GLY A 205 -24.08 -2.22 -9.79
N PRO A 206 -23.14 -2.50 -10.73
CA PRO A 206 -22.19 -1.51 -11.22
C PRO A 206 -22.84 -0.38 -12.04
N GLU A 207 -23.96 -0.66 -12.71
CA GLU A 207 -24.68 0.33 -13.51
C GLU A 207 -25.25 1.46 -12.65
N ILE A 208 -25.82 1.14 -11.49
CA ILE A 208 -26.36 2.14 -10.55
C ILE A 208 -25.23 3.03 -10.01
N VAL A 209 -24.08 2.43 -9.66
CA VAL A 209 -22.90 3.17 -9.21
C VAL A 209 -22.40 4.10 -10.30
N TRP A 210 -22.31 3.61 -11.54
CA TRP A 210 -21.90 4.41 -12.70
C TRP A 210 -22.83 5.59 -12.94
N ASN A 211 -24.14 5.34 -13.05
CA ASN A 211 -25.15 6.37 -13.29
C ASN A 211 -25.20 7.40 -12.16
N THR A 212 -25.08 6.95 -10.90
CA THR A 212 -25.01 7.85 -9.74
C THR A 212 -23.75 8.71 -9.79
N SER A 213 -22.60 8.14 -10.16
CA SER A 213 -21.33 8.87 -10.20
C SER A 213 -21.30 9.92 -11.31
N ILE A 214 -21.95 9.65 -12.46
CA ILE A 214 -22.14 10.64 -13.52
C ILE A 214 -23.09 11.75 -13.07
N SER A 215 -24.29 11.40 -12.58
CA SER A 215 -25.33 12.39 -12.26
C SER A 215 -24.95 13.32 -11.11
N SER A 216 -24.04 12.90 -10.24
CA SER A 216 -23.50 13.69 -9.13
C SER A 216 -22.20 14.45 -9.47
N GLY A 217 -21.73 14.40 -10.72
CA GLY A 217 -20.49 15.06 -11.15
C GLY A 217 -19.21 14.45 -10.57
N ARG A 218 -19.28 13.27 -9.95
CA ARG A 218 -18.10 12.60 -9.35
C ARG A 218 -17.10 12.10 -10.39
N LEU A 219 -17.54 11.96 -11.63
CA LEU A 219 -16.72 11.61 -12.79
C LEU A 219 -16.32 12.83 -13.63
N ASP A 220 -16.58 14.06 -13.17
CA ASP A 220 -16.13 15.30 -13.82
C ASP A 220 -14.63 15.54 -13.54
N ILE A 221 -13.81 14.60 -13.98
CA ILE A 221 -12.37 14.55 -13.71
C ILE A 221 -11.54 15.26 -14.78
N PHE A 222 -12.17 15.67 -15.89
CA PHE A 222 -11.53 16.25 -17.06
C PHE A 222 -11.37 17.78 -16.95
N ASP A 223 -10.85 18.26 -15.82
CA ASP A 223 -10.44 19.66 -15.67
C ASP A 223 -8.99 19.83 -16.12
N PHE A 224 -8.81 20.31 -17.36
CA PHE A 224 -7.49 20.54 -17.98
C PHE A 224 -6.99 21.98 -17.85
N ARG A 225 -7.63 22.82 -17.03
CA ARG A 225 -7.14 24.18 -16.77
C ARG A 225 -5.77 24.11 -16.09
N PHE A 226 -4.80 24.86 -16.60
CA PHE A 226 -3.46 24.91 -16.02
C PHE A 226 -3.44 25.82 -14.79
N ASP A 227 -3.93 25.31 -13.66
CA ASP A 227 -3.88 26.00 -12.37
C ASP A 227 -3.41 25.05 -11.26
N LEU A 228 -2.16 25.20 -10.84
CA LEU A 228 -1.58 24.35 -9.79
C LEU A 228 -2.11 24.67 -8.38
N LYS A 229 -2.94 25.71 -8.22
CA LYS A 229 -3.60 26.04 -6.94
C LYS A 229 -4.84 25.17 -6.69
N LEU A 230 -5.44 24.62 -7.74
CA LEU A 230 -6.60 23.74 -7.60
C LEU A 230 -6.17 22.41 -6.97
N ARG A 231 -6.96 21.92 -6.01
CA ARG A 231 -6.72 20.62 -5.34
C ARG A 231 -6.63 19.47 -6.34
N SER A 232 -7.52 19.47 -7.34
CA SER A 232 -7.85 18.29 -8.13
C SER A 232 -8.12 18.60 -9.60
N ASN A 233 -7.13 19.13 -10.32
CA ASN A 233 -7.16 19.17 -11.78
C ASN A 233 -6.09 18.23 -12.37
N PHE A 234 -6.17 18.00 -13.68
CA PHE A 234 -5.26 17.09 -14.38
C PHE A 234 -3.79 17.44 -14.15
N TRP A 235 -3.42 18.72 -14.26
CA TRP A 235 -2.03 19.18 -14.20
C TRP A 235 -1.43 19.09 -12.80
N ALA A 236 -2.17 19.52 -11.77
CA ALA A 236 -1.72 19.47 -10.39
C ALA A 236 -1.51 18.01 -9.95
N ILE A 237 -2.48 17.12 -10.21
CA ILE A 237 -2.35 15.69 -9.86
C ILE A 237 -1.25 15.03 -10.70
N SER A 238 -1.13 15.37 -11.98
CA SER A 238 -0.12 14.75 -12.84
C SER A 238 1.31 15.12 -12.42
N LEU A 239 1.56 16.40 -12.14
CA LEU A 239 2.87 16.87 -11.71
C LEU A 239 3.22 16.36 -10.30
N ALA A 240 2.31 16.56 -9.34
CA ALA A 240 2.53 16.11 -7.96
C ALA A 240 2.64 14.58 -7.88
N GLY A 241 1.77 13.86 -8.59
CA GLY A 241 1.77 12.40 -8.66
C GLY A 241 3.07 11.86 -9.25
N THR A 242 3.55 12.43 -10.36
CA THR A 242 4.83 12.00 -10.96
C THR A 242 5.99 12.24 -10.01
N ILE A 243 6.07 13.40 -9.36
CA ILE A 243 7.12 13.72 -8.38
C ILE A 243 7.05 12.76 -7.19
N GLN A 244 5.85 12.46 -6.69
CA GLN A 244 5.63 11.54 -5.57
C GLN A 244 6.08 10.12 -5.94
N TRP A 245 5.67 9.61 -7.11
CA TRP A 245 6.09 8.29 -7.59
C TRP A 245 7.60 8.22 -7.77
N MET A 246 8.21 9.22 -8.41
CA MET A 246 9.66 9.25 -8.61
C MET A 246 10.42 9.32 -7.29
N SER A 247 9.94 10.11 -6.32
CA SER A 247 10.54 10.20 -4.99
C SER A 247 10.56 8.83 -4.31
N PHE A 248 9.47 8.06 -4.39
CA PHE A 248 9.43 6.71 -3.88
C PHE A 248 10.35 5.76 -4.67
N LEU A 249 10.28 5.77 -6.00
CA LEU A 249 11.01 4.83 -6.86
C LEU A 249 12.53 5.00 -6.82
N ILE A 250 13.01 6.25 -6.69
CA ILE A 250 14.46 6.56 -6.70
C ILE A 250 15.04 6.53 -5.30
N VAL A 251 14.38 7.20 -4.35
CA VAL A 251 14.98 7.54 -3.05
C VAL A 251 14.68 6.47 -1.99
N ASN A 252 13.62 5.68 -2.16
CA ASN A 252 13.27 4.66 -1.18
C ASN A 252 14.26 3.49 -1.25
N GLN A 253 15.01 3.32 -0.16
CA GLN A 253 15.99 2.26 0.02
C GLN A 253 15.39 0.87 -0.22
N SER A 254 14.19 0.59 0.31
CA SER A 254 13.54 -0.73 0.20
C SER A 254 13.22 -1.07 -1.26
N PHE A 255 12.74 -0.09 -2.04
CA PHE A 255 12.43 -0.28 -3.46
C PHE A 255 13.68 -0.64 -4.27
N VAL A 256 14.73 0.18 -4.17
CA VAL A 256 15.97 -0.03 -4.93
C VAL A 256 16.64 -1.34 -4.52
N GLN A 257 16.69 -1.64 -3.22
CA GLN A 257 17.30 -2.87 -2.70
C GLN A 257 16.61 -4.14 -3.23
N LYS A 258 15.27 -4.16 -3.26
CA LYS A 258 14.50 -5.26 -3.86
C LYS A 258 14.77 -5.41 -5.37
N CYS A 259 14.94 -4.31 -6.09
CA CYS A 259 15.30 -4.36 -7.51
C CYS A 259 16.73 -4.91 -7.74
N LEU A 260 17.68 -4.58 -6.87
CA LEU A 260 19.07 -5.06 -6.93
C LEU A 260 19.24 -6.53 -6.50
N ALA A 261 18.24 -7.10 -5.83
CA ALA A 261 18.18 -8.53 -5.52
C ALA A 261 17.84 -9.42 -6.75
N LEU A 262 17.52 -8.82 -7.90
CA LEU A 262 17.33 -9.56 -9.16
C LEU A 262 18.68 -9.73 -9.90
N PRO A 263 18.89 -10.86 -10.61
CA PRO A 263 20.20 -11.16 -11.19
C PRO A 263 20.55 -10.31 -12.41
N THR A 264 19.56 -9.77 -13.12
CA THR A 264 19.79 -8.97 -14.35
C THR A 264 18.92 -7.73 -14.40
N LEU A 265 19.45 -6.68 -15.04
CA LEU A 265 18.74 -5.42 -15.27
C LEU A 265 17.42 -5.62 -16.04
N SER A 266 17.40 -6.52 -17.02
CA SER A 266 16.17 -6.84 -17.78
C SER A 266 15.08 -7.42 -16.88
N LYS A 267 15.44 -8.31 -15.95
CA LYS A 267 14.51 -8.85 -14.95
C LYS A 267 14.03 -7.77 -13.98
N ALA A 268 14.91 -6.88 -13.55
CA ALA A 268 14.54 -5.74 -12.69
C ALA A 268 13.57 -4.79 -13.39
N ARG A 269 13.77 -4.46 -14.67
CA ARG A 269 12.80 -3.66 -15.46
C ARG A 269 11.44 -4.34 -15.57
N LYS A 270 11.40 -5.65 -15.84
CA LYS A 270 10.15 -6.42 -15.86
C LYS A 270 9.43 -6.35 -14.50
N ALA A 271 10.17 -6.44 -13.39
CA ALA A 271 9.58 -6.29 -12.06
C ALA A 271 8.99 -4.90 -11.82
N VAL A 272 9.65 -3.83 -12.28
CA VAL A 272 9.13 -2.45 -12.21
C VAL A 272 7.84 -2.29 -13.01
N TYR A 273 7.73 -2.91 -14.19
CA TYR A 273 6.49 -2.86 -14.97
C TYR A 273 5.34 -3.63 -14.33
N ILE A 274 5.59 -4.85 -13.83
CA ILE A 274 4.59 -5.60 -13.07
C ILE A 274 4.14 -4.80 -11.85
N TYR A 275 5.09 -4.14 -11.16
CA TYR A 275 4.81 -3.22 -10.08
C TYR A 275 3.87 -2.10 -10.50
N GLY A 276 4.17 -1.40 -11.59
CA GLY A 276 3.32 -0.33 -12.13
C GLY A 276 1.88 -0.79 -12.39
N PHE A 277 1.71 -1.93 -13.05
CA PHE A 277 0.38 -2.51 -13.30
C PHE A 277 -0.38 -2.86 -12.00
N GLY A 278 0.31 -3.49 -11.03
CA GLY A 278 -0.31 -3.85 -9.76
C GLY A 278 -0.79 -2.64 -8.96
N VAL A 279 0.00 -1.56 -8.95
CA VAL A 279 -0.38 -0.31 -8.26
C VAL A 279 -1.56 0.38 -8.94
N MET A 280 -1.56 0.47 -10.27
CA MET A 280 -2.68 1.02 -11.03
C MET A 280 -3.97 0.24 -10.76
N PHE A 281 -3.90 -1.09 -10.72
CA PHE A 281 -5.03 -1.94 -10.37
C PHE A 281 -5.59 -1.62 -8.98
N PHE A 282 -4.73 -1.46 -7.98
CA PHE A 282 -5.16 -1.12 -6.62
C PHE A 282 -5.78 0.28 -6.54
N ILE A 283 -5.17 1.29 -7.17
CA ILE A 283 -5.73 2.65 -7.21
C ILE A 283 -7.11 2.63 -7.87
N PHE A 284 -7.26 1.92 -8.98
CA PHE A 284 -8.55 1.74 -9.63
C PHE A 284 -9.60 1.13 -8.69
N CYS A 285 -9.25 0.07 -7.95
CA CYS A 285 -10.16 -0.55 -6.98
C CYS A 285 -10.52 0.41 -5.83
N MET A 286 -9.58 1.24 -5.37
CA MET A 286 -9.85 2.24 -4.33
C MET A 286 -10.79 3.34 -4.82
N VAL A 287 -10.59 3.83 -6.05
CA VAL A 287 -11.50 4.80 -6.69
C VAL A 287 -12.89 4.19 -6.85
N LEU A 288 -12.97 2.93 -7.28
CA LEU A 288 -14.23 2.21 -7.42
C LEU A 288 -14.95 2.08 -6.07
N THR A 289 -14.22 1.71 -5.02
CA THR A 289 -14.74 1.60 -3.65
C THR A 289 -15.30 2.95 -3.16
N GLY A 290 -14.60 4.06 -3.42
CA GLY A 290 -15.08 5.40 -3.06
C GLY A 290 -16.40 5.78 -3.77
N ASN A 291 -16.54 5.45 -5.06
CA ASN A 291 -17.78 5.68 -5.80
C ASN A 291 -18.93 4.77 -5.31
N ILE A 292 -18.64 3.52 -4.97
CA ILE A 292 -19.62 2.59 -4.37
C ILE A 292 -20.12 3.15 -3.03
N MET A 293 -19.20 3.59 -2.16
CA MET A 293 -19.55 4.22 -0.90
C MET A 293 -20.42 5.46 -1.12
N TYR A 294 -20.06 6.30 -2.09
CA TYR A 294 -20.83 7.49 -2.42
C TYR A 294 -22.24 7.13 -2.89
N SER A 295 -22.37 6.14 -3.78
CA SER A 295 -23.68 5.69 -4.27
C SER A 295 -24.57 5.14 -3.16
N LYS A 296 -24.00 4.45 -2.16
CA LYS A 296 -24.73 3.95 -0.99
C LYS A 296 -25.22 5.06 -0.05
N TYR A 297 -24.43 6.12 0.10
CA TYR A 297 -24.66 7.16 1.12
C TYR A 297 -25.05 8.53 0.55
N LYS A 298 -25.33 8.64 -0.75
CA LYS A 298 -25.68 9.90 -1.40
C LYS A 298 -26.84 10.64 -0.72
N ASP A 299 -27.82 9.90 -0.21
CA ASP A 299 -29.05 10.43 0.38
C ASP A 299 -28.91 10.63 1.91
N CYS A 300 -27.95 9.97 2.54
CA CYS A 300 -27.70 10.04 3.97
C CYS A 300 -26.19 9.91 4.24
N ASP A 301 -25.51 11.06 4.28
CA ASP A 301 -24.08 11.14 4.51
C ASP A 301 -23.75 10.79 5.98
N PRO A 302 -22.95 9.72 6.24
CA PRO A 302 -22.61 9.29 7.59
C PRO A 302 -21.89 10.35 8.43
N LEU A 303 -21.16 11.26 7.77
CA LEU A 303 -20.46 12.35 8.45
C LEU A 303 -21.45 13.40 8.96
N SER A 304 -22.37 13.83 8.09
CA SER A 304 -23.43 14.80 8.42
C SER A 304 -24.45 14.22 9.40
N ALA A 305 -24.69 12.91 9.37
CA ALA A 305 -25.54 12.18 10.30
C ALA A 305 -24.88 11.90 11.67
N HIS A 306 -23.65 12.36 11.91
CA HIS A 306 -22.86 12.08 13.12
C HIS A 306 -22.65 10.59 13.45
N LEU A 307 -22.80 9.71 12.45
CA LEU A 307 -22.48 8.29 12.56
C LEU A 307 -20.96 8.07 12.52
N VAL A 308 -20.24 9.00 11.90
CA VAL A 308 -18.78 9.00 11.79
C VAL A 308 -18.24 10.40 12.09
N SER A 309 -17.22 10.51 12.95
CA SER A 309 -16.64 11.81 13.34
C SER A 309 -15.55 12.29 12.39
N ARG A 310 -14.88 11.39 11.65
CA ARG A 310 -13.72 11.71 10.82
C ARG A 310 -13.75 10.99 9.47
N HIS A 311 -13.13 11.60 8.45
CA HIS A 311 -13.12 11.04 7.10
C HIS A 311 -12.40 9.69 6.97
N ASP A 312 -11.36 9.44 7.76
CA ASP A 312 -10.59 8.18 7.76
C ASP A 312 -11.41 6.96 8.23
N GLN A 313 -12.55 7.21 8.87
CA GLN A 313 -13.44 6.18 9.43
C GLN A 313 -14.58 5.79 8.48
N LEU A 314 -14.73 6.47 7.34
CA LEU A 314 -15.82 6.23 6.39
C LEU A 314 -15.78 4.81 5.80
N LEU A 315 -14.61 4.34 5.35
CA LEU A 315 -14.51 3.01 4.75
C LEU A 315 -14.69 1.88 5.80
N PRO A 316 -14.05 1.92 6.99
CA PRO A 316 -14.35 0.96 8.05
C PRO A 316 -15.84 0.90 8.39
N TYR A 317 -16.49 2.06 8.52
CA TYR A 317 -17.93 2.14 8.75
C TYR A 317 -18.74 1.50 7.62
N PHE A 318 -18.39 1.79 6.37
CA PHE A 318 -19.01 1.16 5.20
C PHE A 318 -18.89 -0.37 5.24
N VAL A 319 -17.69 -0.89 5.49
CA VAL A 319 -17.44 -2.35 5.53
C VAL A 319 -18.25 -3.01 6.64
N VAL A 320 -18.34 -2.40 7.82
CA VAL A 320 -19.20 -2.89 8.90
C VAL A 320 -20.67 -2.95 8.47
N ASN A 321 -21.17 -1.91 7.81
CA ASN A 321 -22.55 -1.84 7.34
C ASN A 321 -22.87 -2.91 6.26
N ILE A 322 -21.93 -3.20 5.36
CA ILE A 322 -22.13 -4.22 4.32
C ILE A 322 -21.80 -5.65 4.76
N SER A 323 -21.19 -5.82 5.94
CA SER A 323 -20.72 -7.13 6.41
C SER A 323 -21.84 -8.14 6.67
N ASP A 324 -23.08 -7.68 6.91
CA ASP A 324 -24.24 -8.55 7.07
C ASP A 324 -24.58 -9.34 5.80
N GLN A 325 -24.14 -8.88 4.62
CA GLN A 325 -24.38 -9.56 3.34
C GLN A 325 -23.44 -10.74 3.08
N LEU A 326 -22.28 -10.76 3.74
CA LEU A 326 -21.28 -11.81 3.60
C LEU A 326 -20.52 -11.99 4.93
N PRO A 327 -20.91 -12.98 5.75
CA PRO A 327 -20.19 -13.32 6.96
C PRO A 327 -18.70 -13.53 6.66
N GLY A 328 -17.82 -12.87 7.42
CA GLY A 328 -16.37 -12.94 7.25
C GLY A 328 -15.76 -11.79 6.44
N LEU A 329 -16.57 -10.99 5.72
CA LEU A 329 -16.05 -9.86 4.94
C LEU A 329 -15.28 -8.86 5.81
N LEU A 330 -15.80 -8.57 7.01
CA LEU A 330 -15.16 -7.65 7.95
C LEU A 330 -13.80 -8.19 8.41
N GLY A 331 -13.71 -9.48 8.77
CA GLY A 331 -12.46 -10.14 9.11
C GLY A 331 -11.45 -10.14 7.96
N VAL A 332 -11.88 -10.48 6.74
CA VAL A 332 -11.03 -10.41 5.54
C VAL A 332 -10.53 -8.99 5.31
N PHE A 333 -11.40 -7.99 5.39
CA PHE A 333 -11.05 -6.60 5.17
C PHE A 333 -10.03 -6.10 6.19
N MET A 334 -10.30 -6.32 7.48
CA MET A 334 -9.36 -5.96 8.53
C MET A 334 -8.03 -6.66 8.31
N SER A 335 -8.04 -7.97 8.03
CA SER A 335 -6.82 -8.72 7.72
C SER A 335 -6.02 -8.08 6.58
N GLY A 336 -6.68 -7.66 5.49
CA GLY A 336 -6.04 -6.94 4.39
C GLY A 336 -5.42 -5.61 4.84
N CYS A 337 -6.11 -4.83 5.67
CA CYS A 337 -5.57 -3.58 6.21
C CYS A 337 -4.35 -3.81 7.13
N PHE A 338 -4.35 -4.86 7.96
CA PHE A 338 -3.19 -5.22 8.77
C PHE A 338 -2.03 -5.74 7.92
N CYS A 339 -2.30 -6.58 6.91
CA CYS A 339 -1.31 -7.01 5.93
C CYS A 339 -0.62 -5.83 5.24
N ALA A 340 -1.37 -4.76 4.93
CA ALA A 340 -0.82 -3.55 4.34
C ALA A 340 0.09 -2.74 5.28
N ALA A 341 0.04 -3.00 6.59
CA ALA A 341 0.81 -2.29 7.62
C ALA A 341 1.94 -3.12 8.25
N LEU A 342 1.85 -4.45 8.22
CA LEU A 342 2.84 -5.38 8.76
C LEU A 342 4.06 -5.54 7.82
N ARG A 343 4.73 -4.46 7.44
CA ARG A 343 5.83 -4.52 6.47
C ARG A 343 7.00 -3.60 6.78
#